data_AF-A0A973JSE1-F1
#
_entry.id   AF-A0A973JSE1-F1
#
_cell.length_a   1.000
_cell.length_b   1.000
_cell.length_c   1.000
_cell.angle_alpha   90.00
_cell.angle_beta   90.00
_cell.angle_gamma   90.00
#
_symmetry.space_group_name_H-M   'P 1'
#
loop_
_entity.id
_entity.type
_entity.pdbx_description
1 polymer ?
#
loop_
_entity_poly.entity_id
_entity_poly.type
_entity_poly.pdbx_seq_one_letter_code
_entity_poly.pdbx_strand_id
1 'polypeptide(L)'
;HDASDKVWFGYQFHRSDLNAGMAILFRRKDCPDRAASIRLSYLVANCGWSPTYTLRTEAEQNEVRVECHGLVQQMTGEDWNEVELTLSTASPALSASGPGLASFPICFSSPGVTRE
;
A
#
# COMPACT_ATOMS: atom_id res chain seq x y z
N HIS A 1 7.94 0.63 26.33
CA HIS A 1 9.10 -0.21 26.65
C HIS A 1 8.94 -0.68 28.08
N ASP A 2 8.70 -1.98 28.28
CA ASP A 2 8.74 -2.61 29.60
C ASP A 2 10.19 -3.03 29.87
N ALA A 3 10.75 -2.58 31.00
CA ALA A 3 12.12 -2.88 31.40
C ALA A 3 12.22 -4.14 32.30
N SER A 4 11.10 -4.80 32.56
CA SER A 4 11.00 -6.04 33.33
C SER A 4 11.86 -7.16 32.75
N ASP A 5 12.42 -8.00 33.62
CA ASP A 5 13.14 -9.21 33.20
C ASP A 5 12.25 -10.33 32.66
N LYS A 6 10.94 -10.07 32.58
CA LYS A 6 9.92 -11.05 32.17
C LYS A 6 9.46 -10.90 30.73
N VAL A 7 10.03 -9.97 29.96
CA VAL A 7 9.58 -9.68 28.59
C VAL A 7 10.59 -10.11 27.53
N TRP A 8 10.08 -10.37 26.33
CA TRP A 8 10.88 -10.45 25.11
C TRP A 8 11.31 -9.06 24.66
N PHE A 9 12.48 -8.94 24.07
CA PHE A 9 12.92 -7.71 23.41
C PHE A 9 13.64 -8.04 22.10
N GLY A 10 13.74 -7.07 21.20
CA GLY A 10 14.39 -7.28 19.93
C GLY A 10 14.87 -6.00 19.29
N TYR A 11 15.72 -6.17 18.28
CA TYR A 11 16.27 -5.11 17.47
C TYR A 11 16.07 -5.46 16.00
N GLN A 12 15.72 -4.47 15.20
CA GLN A 12 15.61 -4.58 13.75
C GLN A 12 16.69 -3.72 13.11
N PHE A 13 17.39 -4.30 12.16
CA PHE A 13 18.43 -3.66 11.37
C PHE A 13 18.06 -3.74 9.90
N HIS A 14 18.32 -2.67 9.16
CA HIS A 14 18.15 -2.62 7.72
C HIS A 14 19.49 -2.35 7.05
N ARG A 15 19.84 -3.17 6.05
CA ARG A 15 21.03 -3.02 5.23
C ARG A 15 20.62 -2.73 3.79
N SER A 16 20.55 -1.44 3.48
CA SER A 16 20.14 -0.95 2.15
C SER A 16 21.07 -1.44 1.05
N ASP A 17 22.35 -1.69 1.35
CA ASP A 17 23.34 -2.18 0.40
C ASP A 17 23.13 -3.64 -0.04
N LEU A 18 22.44 -4.44 0.78
CA LEU A 18 22.09 -5.82 0.46
C LEU A 18 20.60 -6.02 0.14
N ASN A 19 19.82 -4.93 0.14
CA ASN A 19 18.36 -4.99 0.13
C ASN A 19 17.79 -6.02 1.13
N ALA A 20 18.40 -6.10 2.32
CA ALA A 20 18.10 -7.11 3.31
C ALA A 20 17.89 -6.48 4.70
N GLY A 21 17.07 -7.12 5.51
CA GLY A 21 16.85 -6.77 6.92
C GLY A 21 17.15 -7.95 7.83
N MET A 22 17.51 -7.66 9.07
CA MET A 22 17.67 -8.67 10.11
C MET A 22 16.93 -8.23 11.37
N ALA A 23 16.12 -9.12 11.93
CA ALA A 23 15.53 -8.94 13.25
C ALA A 23 16.16 -9.96 14.21
N ILE A 24 16.64 -9.48 15.36
CA ILE A 24 17.20 -10.32 16.43
C ILE A 24 16.28 -10.19 17.63
N LEU A 25 15.87 -11.33 18.18
CA LEU A 25 14.97 -11.43 19.33
C LEU A 25 15.67 -12.14 20.48
N PHE A 26 15.53 -11.58 21.67
CA PHE A 26 16.08 -12.10 22.90
C PHE A 26 14.97 -12.39 23.89
N ARG A 27 14.92 -13.64 24.37
CA ARG A 27 14.11 -14.01 25.53
C ARG A 27 14.92 -13.79 26.78
N ARG A 28 14.42 -12.98 27.72
CA ARG A 28 15.03 -12.86 29.04
C ARG A 28 14.85 -14.15 29.84
N LYS A 29 15.77 -14.41 30.77
CA LYS A 29 15.84 -15.64 31.55
C LYS A 29 14.53 -15.93 32.30
N ASP A 30 13.91 -14.89 32.85
CA ASP A 30 12.74 -15.00 33.72
C ASP A 30 11.42 -14.80 32.97
N CYS A 31 11.45 -14.75 31.62
CA CYS A 31 10.25 -14.70 30.80
C CYS A 31 9.53 -16.05 30.83
N PRO A 32 8.28 -16.12 31.33
CA PRO A 32 7.53 -17.38 31.41
C PRO A 32 7.11 -17.89 30.03
N ASP A 33 6.95 -16.97 29.07
CA ASP A 33 6.48 -17.28 27.72
C ASP A 33 7.62 -17.85 26.87
N ARG A 34 7.46 -19.10 26.45
CA ARG A 34 8.46 -19.78 25.60
C ARG A 34 8.39 -19.36 24.13
N ALA A 35 7.29 -18.73 23.71
CA ALA A 35 7.05 -18.25 22.36
C ALA A 35 6.48 -16.83 22.42
N ALA A 36 6.74 -16.05 21.37
CA ALA A 36 6.22 -14.70 21.22
C ALA A 36 5.72 -14.50 19.78
N SER A 37 4.57 -13.85 19.63
CA SER A 37 4.10 -13.37 18.33
C SER A 37 4.79 -12.07 17.98
N ILE A 38 5.37 -11.99 16.78
CA ILE A 38 6.07 -10.80 16.31
C ILE A 38 5.30 -10.21 15.14
N ARG A 39 5.20 -8.87 15.12
CA ARG A 39 4.77 -8.12 13.95
C ARG A 39 6.00 -7.42 13.37
N LEU A 40 6.37 -7.77 12.15
CA LEU A 40 7.45 -7.12 11.42
C LEU A 40 6.85 -6.06 10.49
N SER A 41 7.35 -4.83 10.59
CA SER A 41 7.03 -3.75 9.66
C SER A 41 8.28 -3.40 8.86
N TYR A 42 8.15 -3.34 7.55
CA TYR A 42 9.25 -3.01 6.65
C TYR A 42 8.73 -2.29 5.41
N LEU A 43 9.63 -1.59 4.72
CA LEU A 43 9.36 -0.92 3.47
C LEU A 43 10.02 -1.71 2.35
N VAL A 44 9.29 -1.88 1.24
CA VAL A 44 9.80 -2.50 0.03
C VAL A 44 9.78 -1.46 -1.08
N ALA A 45 10.92 -1.31 -1.76
CA ALA A 45 11.01 -0.43 -2.92
C ALA A 45 10.18 -0.99 -4.09
N ASN A 46 9.83 -0.12 -5.05
CA ASN A 46 9.14 -0.50 -6.29
C ASN A 46 7.80 -1.22 -6.09
N CYS A 47 7.18 -1.05 -4.93
CA CYS A 47 5.79 -1.41 -4.67
C CYS A 47 4.92 -0.16 -4.79
N GLY A 48 3.71 -0.32 -5.31
CA GLY A 48 2.80 0.81 -5.49
C GLY A 48 1.45 0.39 -6.01
N TRP A 49 0.55 1.36 -6.17
CA TRP A 49 -0.74 1.13 -6.79
C TRP A 49 -1.18 2.37 -7.57
N SER A 50 -2.06 2.19 -8.56
CA SER A 50 -2.68 3.29 -9.30
C SER A 50 -4.20 3.10 -9.39
N PRO A 51 -5.00 4.18 -9.24
CA PRO A 51 -6.44 4.11 -9.47
C PRO A 51 -6.72 4.07 -10.97
N THR A 52 -7.76 3.32 -11.34
CA THR A 52 -8.32 3.24 -12.68
C THR A 52 -9.84 3.40 -12.57
N TYR A 53 -10.43 4.20 -13.47
CA TYR A 53 -11.85 4.55 -13.39
C TYR A 53 -12.57 4.10 -14.65
N THR A 54 -13.69 3.40 -14.50
CA THR A 54 -14.60 3.06 -15.59
C THR A 54 -15.91 3.82 -15.41
N LEU A 55 -16.29 4.59 -16.42
CA LEU A 55 -17.55 5.33 -16.46
C LEU A 55 -18.53 4.58 -17.36
N ARG A 56 -19.72 4.27 -16.84
CA ARG A 56 -20.83 3.70 -17.62
C ARG A 56 -22.03 4.63 -17.54
N THR A 57 -22.58 5.01 -18.68
CA THR A 57 -23.76 5.86 -18.77
C THR A 57 -24.95 5.04 -19.22
N GLU A 58 -26.00 4.97 -18.40
CA GLU A 58 -27.28 4.37 -18.77
C GLU A 58 -28.24 5.48 -19.19
N ALA A 59 -28.28 5.76 -20.51
CA ALA A 59 -29.03 6.88 -21.08
C ALA A 59 -30.54 6.82 -20.76
N GLU A 60 -31.10 5.62 -20.64
CA GLU A 60 -32.51 5.39 -20.32
C GLU A 60 -32.85 5.72 -18.86
N GLN A 61 -31.87 5.64 -17.95
CA GLN A 61 -32.06 5.84 -16.51
C GLN A 61 -31.53 7.20 -16.03
N ASN A 62 -30.90 7.98 -16.93
CA ASN A 62 -30.19 9.22 -16.60
C ASN A 62 -29.18 9.02 -15.44
N GLU A 63 -28.57 7.84 -15.38
CA GLU A 63 -27.62 7.44 -14.34
C GLU A 63 -26.21 7.33 -14.94
N VAL A 64 -25.21 7.77 -14.17
CA VAL A 64 -23.79 7.55 -14.47
C VAL A 64 -23.20 6.72 -13.35
N ARG A 65 -22.71 5.52 -13.68
CA ARG A 65 -21.99 4.66 -12.75
C ARG A 65 -20.50 4.87 -12.90
N VAL A 66 -19.84 5.09 -11.77
CA VAL A 66 -18.38 5.23 -11.66
C VAL A 66 -17.86 4.03 -10.91
N GLU A 67 -17.08 3.19 -11.59
CA GLU A 67 -16.35 2.09 -10.96
C GLU A 67 -14.90 2.53 -10.74
N CYS A 68 -14.42 2.42 -9.50
CA CYS A 68 -13.02 2.66 -9.15
C CYS A 68 -12.33 1.33 -8.90
N HIS A 69 -11.25 1.08 -9.63
CA HIS A 69 -10.41 -0.10 -9.54
C HIS A 69 -8.99 0.30 -9.16
N GLY A 70 -8.30 -0.50 -8.34
CA GLY A 70 -6.90 -0.28 -7.98
C GLY A 70 -6.00 -1.29 -8.67
N LEU A 71 -5.06 -0.83 -9.49
CA LEU A 71 -4.02 -1.67 -10.04
C LEU A 71 -2.84 -1.70 -9.05
N VAL A 72 -2.57 -2.86 -8.46
CA VAL A 72 -1.54 -3.03 -7.42
C VAL A 72 -0.31 -3.71 -8.02
N GLN A 73 0.88 -3.17 -7.74
CA GLN A 73 2.18 -3.74 -8.07
C GLN A 73 2.94 -4.04 -6.78
N GLN A 74 3.41 -5.27 -6.64
CA GLN A 74 4.14 -5.73 -5.46
C GLN A 74 5.48 -6.34 -5.85
N MET A 75 6.50 -6.12 -5.01
CA MET A 75 7.86 -6.64 -5.16
C MET A 75 8.36 -7.26 -3.85
N THR A 76 7.45 -7.54 -2.91
CA THR A 76 7.80 -8.02 -1.56
C THR A 76 8.31 -9.46 -1.57
N GLY A 77 7.88 -10.26 -2.54
CA GLY A 77 8.13 -11.70 -2.59
C GLY A 77 7.23 -12.51 -1.66
N GLU A 78 6.38 -11.85 -0.86
CA GLU A 78 5.39 -12.49 -0.01
C GLU A 78 4.18 -12.94 -0.85
N ASP A 79 3.47 -13.93 -0.32
CA ASP A 79 2.17 -14.35 -0.84
C ASP A 79 1.07 -13.37 -0.37
N TRP A 80 0.30 -12.85 -1.30
CA TRP A 80 -0.79 -11.89 -1.07
C TRP A 80 -2.18 -12.53 -1.23
N ASN A 81 -2.28 -13.85 -1.18
CA ASN A 81 -3.57 -14.53 -1.12
C ASN A 81 -4.32 -14.15 0.16
N GLU A 82 -5.55 -13.65 0.01
CA GLU A 82 -6.47 -13.30 1.11
C GLU A 82 -5.91 -12.27 2.12
N VAL A 83 -5.03 -11.37 1.67
CA VAL A 83 -4.51 -10.30 2.53
C VAL A 83 -5.40 -9.06 2.51
N GLU A 84 -5.51 -8.39 3.65
CA GLU A 84 -6.16 -7.08 3.75
C GLU A 84 -5.18 -5.99 3.32
N LEU A 85 -5.55 -5.21 2.30
CA LEU A 85 -4.73 -4.12 1.77
C LEU A 85 -5.36 -2.76 2.05
N THR A 86 -4.57 -1.86 2.61
CA THR A 86 -4.92 -0.45 2.76
C THR A 86 -4.20 0.37 1.69
N LEU A 87 -4.96 0.94 0.75
CA LEU A 87 -4.44 1.78 -0.33
C LEU A 87 -4.58 3.25 0.05
N SER A 88 -3.48 3.99 0.01
CA SER A 88 -3.45 5.43 0.28
C SER A 88 -3.16 6.22 -0.99
N THR A 89 -3.97 7.24 -1.27
CA THR A 89 -3.71 8.23 -2.34
C THR A 89 -2.67 9.26 -1.92
N ALA A 90 -2.35 9.34 -0.63
CA ALA A 90 -1.20 10.06 -0.12
C ALA A 90 0.05 9.18 -0.23
N SER A 91 1.13 9.70 -0.81
CA SER A 91 2.43 9.02 -0.85
C SER A 91 3.13 9.17 0.49
N PRO A 92 3.42 8.08 1.23
CA PRO A 92 4.12 8.17 2.52
C PRO A 92 5.55 8.72 2.41
N ALA A 93 6.16 8.57 1.22
CA ALA A 93 7.50 9.08 0.93
C ALA A 93 7.52 10.58 0.61
N LEU A 94 6.37 11.17 0.27
CA LEU A 94 6.22 12.60 0.09
C LEU A 94 5.77 13.20 1.43
N SER A 95 6.68 13.93 2.08
CA SER A 95 6.32 14.92 3.09
C SER A 95 5.14 15.78 2.60
N ALA A 96 4.28 16.22 3.51
CA ALA A 96 3.09 17.03 3.26
C ALA A 96 3.41 18.40 2.64
N SER A 97 3.87 18.42 1.40
CA SER A 97 3.78 19.58 0.52
C SER A 97 2.49 19.39 -0.27
N GLY A 98 1.52 20.27 -0.05
CA GLY A 98 0.24 20.23 -0.76
C GLY A 98 0.48 20.23 -2.28
N PRO A 99 -0.24 19.41 -3.05
CA PRO A 99 -0.10 19.42 -4.50
C PRO A 99 -0.50 20.80 -5.04
N GLY A 100 0.31 21.35 -5.94
CA GLY A 100 -0.14 22.47 -6.77
C GLY A 100 -1.31 21.99 -7.62
N LEU A 101 -2.49 22.59 -7.45
CA LEU A 101 -3.68 22.23 -8.21
C LEU A 101 -3.46 22.57 -9.70
N ALA A 102 -3.17 21.56 -10.50
CA ALA A 102 -3.22 21.66 -11.96
C ALA A 102 -4.62 21.24 -12.43
N SER A 103 -5.24 22.06 -13.29
CA SER A 103 -6.52 21.73 -13.91
C SER A 103 -6.39 20.48 -14.79
N PHE A 104 -7.31 19.53 -14.65
CA PHE A 104 -7.38 18.34 -15.50
C PHE A 104 -8.51 18.51 -16.53
N PRO A 105 -8.21 18.85 -17.80
CA PRO A 105 -9.23 19.02 -18.82
C PRO A 105 -9.82 17.66 -19.22
N ILE A 106 -11.15 17.55 -19.18
CA ILE A 106 -11.88 16.40 -19.72
C ILE A 106 -12.10 16.67 -21.21
N CYS A 107 -11.59 15.78 -22.07
CA CYS A 107 -11.79 15.84 -23.51
C CYS A 107 -12.82 14.79 -23.93
N PHE A 108 -13.86 15.21 -24.65
CA PHE A 108 -14.80 14.29 -25.28
C PHE A 108 -14.29 13.92 -26.67
N SER A 109 -13.96 12.65 -26.89
CA SER A 109 -13.82 12.13 -28.26
C SER A 109 -15.22 11.91 -28.83
N SER A 110 -15.62 12.74 -29.80
CA SER A 110 -16.80 12.42 -30.61
C SER A 110 -16.52 11.17 -31.46
N PRO A 111 -17.37 10.15 -31.45
CA PRO A 111 -17.28 9.10 -32.45
C PRO A 111 -17.52 9.74 -33.82
N GLY A 112 -16.60 9.48 -34.76
CA GLY A 112 -16.67 10.05 -36.10
C GLY A 112 -18.02 9.72 -36.73
N VAL A 113 -18.81 10.76 -37.03
CA VAL A 113 -19.99 10.62 -37.88
C VAL A 113 -19.48 10.40 -39.30
N THR A 114 -19.37 9.15 -39.72
CA THR A 114 -19.30 8.82 -41.15
C THR A 114 -20.66 9.16 -41.74
N ARG A 115 -20.73 10.28 -42.48
CA ARG A 115 -21.88 10.57 -43.34
C ARG A 115 -21.65 9.87 -44.67
N GLU A 116 -22.56 8.97 -45.02
CA GLU A 116 -22.92 8.68 -46.41
C GLU A 116 -24.18 9.48 -46.78
#